data_AF-A0A661VCS0-F1
#
_entry.id   AF-A0A661VCS0-F1
#
_cell.length_a   1.000
_cell.length_b   1.000
_cell.length_c   1.000
_cell.angle_alpha   90.00
_cell.angle_beta   90.00
_cell.angle_gamma   90.00
#
_symmetry.space_group_name_H-M   'P 1'
#
loop_
_entity.id
_entity.type
_entity.pdbx_description
1 polymer ?
#
loop_
_entity_poly.entity_id
_entity_poly.type
_entity_poly.pdbx_seq_one_letter_code
_entity_poly.pdbx_strand_id
1 'polypeptide(L)'
;MGLIPKHNNERIAVSEFQTWNEEVFGELMNTMANGYFTMQKGQVDTRRDAFTNMLFLGNPPHYFDEENHDKREMLAAFGEYTYQIVSRLTLIFTEMSLAGEDAEKHIRNIMLMDAEGMFDDGDTKEAMEIWRNFFREYLAKVSGLDPKFGKLMPTLDSTFNEMKDRPQYQTAFLSRAQNDYRKYQEFINLVKSFAKLDGSDRITVGHLMQARQLFEKSLATLTEEFPMKAMAAGVDTELLTVYEIAKADRIIYNTKADLKKISGMSSEQINKLISMGALDSMSDGSLAIRLDFDWEGGGNND
;
A
#
# COMPACT_ATOMS: atom_id res chain seq x y z
N MET A 1 -20.20 -13.77 -13.46
CA MET A 1 -20.73 -14.53 -12.31
C MET A 1 -20.52 -16.05 -12.38
N GLY A 2 -21.06 -16.78 -13.37
CA GLY A 2 -21.00 -18.26 -13.39
C GLY A 2 -19.61 -18.92 -13.47
N LEU A 3 -18.55 -18.14 -13.71
CA LEU A 3 -17.16 -18.60 -13.69
C LEU A 3 -16.55 -18.59 -12.28
N ILE A 4 -17.01 -17.71 -11.39
CA ILE A 4 -16.42 -17.53 -10.06
C ILE A 4 -16.42 -18.84 -9.26
N PRO A 5 -17.52 -19.63 -9.23
CA PRO A 5 -17.51 -20.91 -8.51
C PRO A 5 -16.62 -21.98 -9.17
N LYS A 6 -16.26 -21.82 -10.45
CA LYS A 6 -15.33 -22.74 -11.12
C LYS A 6 -13.88 -22.50 -10.69
N HIS A 7 -13.57 -21.29 -10.26
CA HIS A 7 -12.25 -20.84 -9.78
C HIS A 7 -12.20 -20.80 -8.24
N ASN A 8 -12.95 -21.69 -7.58
CA ASN A 8 -12.94 -21.79 -6.13
C ASN A 8 -11.54 -22.18 -5.60
N ASN A 9 -11.06 -21.47 -4.58
CA ASN A 9 -9.68 -21.49 -4.07
C ASN A 9 -8.60 -21.02 -5.05
N GLU A 10 -8.98 -20.41 -6.16
CA GLU A 10 -8.05 -19.83 -7.13
C GLU A 10 -8.00 -18.30 -7.04
N ARG A 11 -7.30 -17.68 -7.99
CA ARG A 11 -7.15 -16.23 -8.13
C ARG A 11 -7.80 -15.78 -9.44
N ILE A 12 -8.57 -14.72 -9.40
CA ILE A 12 -9.19 -14.12 -10.58
C ILE A 12 -8.64 -12.70 -10.75
N ALA A 13 -8.08 -12.41 -11.91
CA ALA A 13 -7.77 -11.04 -12.32
C ALA A 13 -8.86 -10.54 -13.26
N VAL A 14 -9.39 -9.37 -12.97
CA VAL A 14 -10.42 -8.69 -13.76
C VAL A 14 -9.84 -7.39 -14.25
N SER A 15 -9.74 -7.23 -15.58
CA SER A 15 -9.41 -5.97 -16.24
C SER A 15 -10.68 -5.24 -16.69
N GLU A 16 -10.60 -3.92 -16.81
CA GLU A 16 -11.67 -3.06 -17.33
C GLU A 16 -12.99 -3.19 -16.55
N PHE A 17 -12.90 -3.35 -15.22
CA PHE A 17 -14.08 -3.60 -14.38
C PHE A 17 -15.10 -2.46 -14.45
N GLN A 18 -14.68 -1.22 -14.72
CA GLN A 18 -15.56 -0.05 -14.83
C GLN A 18 -16.57 -0.16 -15.99
N THR A 19 -16.36 -1.10 -16.91
CA THR A 19 -17.30 -1.39 -18.00
C THR A 19 -18.43 -2.35 -17.60
N TRP A 20 -18.38 -2.91 -16.40
CA TRP A 20 -19.35 -3.91 -15.96
C TRP A 20 -20.69 -3.27 -15.59
N ASN A 21 -21.77 -3.99 -15.90
CA ASN A 21 -23.11 -3.57 -15.52
C ASN A 21 -23.32 -3.67 -14.00
N GLU A 22 -24.17 -2.80 -13.45
CA GLU A 22 -24.45 -2.68 -12.01
C GLU A 22 -24.96 -3.99 -11.40
N GLU A 23 -25.77 -4.76 -12.14
CA GLU A 23 -26.26 -6.08 -11.71
C GLU A 23 -25.11 -7.04 -11.40
N VAL A 24 -24.01 -6.97 -12.17
CA VAL A 24 -22.83 -7.82 -11.98
C VAL A 24 -22.12 -7.45 -10.68
N PHE A 25 -22.02 -6.15 -10.36
CA PHE A 25 -21.45 -5.69 -9.10
C PHE A 25 -22.30 -6.08 -7.90
N GLY A 26 -23.63 -5.98 -7.99
CA GLY A 26 -24.53 -6.42 -6.91
C GLY A 26 -24.34 -7.91 -6.56
N GLU A 27 -24.28 -8.76 -7.58
CA GLU A 27 -24.06 -10.19 -7.40
C GLU A 27 -22.63 -10.52 -6.92
N LEU A 28 -21.64 -9.77 -7.38
CA LEU A 28 -20.27 -9.85 -6.89
C LEU A 28 -20.21 -9.50 -5.39
N MET A 29 -20.93 -8.46 -4.96
CA MET A 29 -20.97 -8.03 -3.56
C MET A 29 -21.57 -9.09 -2.64
N ASN A 30 -22.61 -9.78 -3.11
CA ASN A 30 -23.19 -10.92 -2.40
C ASN A 30 -22.19 -12.07 -2.29
N THR A 31 -21.47 -12.36 -3.38
CA THR A 31 -20.47 -13.43 -3.41
C THR A 31 -19.30 -13.13 -2.48
N MET A 32 -18.78 -11.88 -2.49
CA MET A 32 -17.69 -11.45 -1.60
C MET A 32 -18.08 -11.45 -0.12
N ALA A 33 -19.36 -11.16 0.20
CA ALA A 33 -19.82 -11.16 1.58
C ALA A 33 -20.06 -12.57 2.13
N ASN A 34 -20.60 -13.47 1.31
CA ASN A 34 -21.10 -14.76 1.76
C ASN A 34 -20.15 -15.93 1.45
N GLY A 35 -19.22 -15.76 0.50
CA GLY A 35 -18.31 -16.82 0.05
C GLY A 35 -18.99 -17.89 -0.81
N TYR A 36 -20.23 -17.66 -1.24
CA TYR A 36 -20.97 -18.57 -2.12
C TYR A 36 -21.92 -17.79 -3.03
N PHE A 37 -22.27 -18.43 -4.14
CA PHE A 37 -23.23 -17.96 -5.12
C PHE A 37 -24.45 -18.88 -5.13
N THR A 38 -25.65 -18.31 -5.13
CA THR A 38 -26.92 -19.04 -5.32
C THR A 38 -27.43 -18.82 -6.72
N MET A 39 -27.59 -19.89 -7.49
CA MET A 39 -28.11 -19.84 -8.85
C MET A 39 -29.49 -20.49 -8.88
N GLN A 40 -30.51 -19.68 -9.19
CA GLN A 40 -31.85 -20.18 -9.47
C GLN A 40 -32.07 -20.19 -10.98
N LYS A 41 -32.09 -21.38 -11.59
CA LYS A 41 -32.38 -21.54 -13.02
C LYS A 41 -33.56 -22.49 -13.19
N GLY A 42 -34.74 -21.94 -13.47
CA GLY A 42 -35.99 -22.71 -13.52
C GLY A 42 -36.36 -23.26 -12.14
N GLN A 43 -36.57 -24.57 -12.03
CA GLN A 43 -36.87 -25.25 -10.75
C GLN A 43 -35.62 -25.71 -9.99
N VAL A 44 -34.43 -25.46 -10.50
CA VAL A 44 -33.18 -25.87 -9.85
C VAL A 44 -32.63 -24.68 -9.07
N ASP A 45 -32.63 -24.82 -7.74
CA ASP A 45 -31.90 -23.95 -6.82
C ASP A 45 -30.59 -24.65 -6.45
N THR A 46 -29.45 -23.99 -6.73
CA THR A 46 -28.13 -24.55 -6.43
C THR A 46 -27.24 -23.51 -5.79
N ARG A 47 -26.70 -23.86 -4.63
CA ARG A 47 -25.63 -23.12 -3.96
C ARG A 47 -24.28 -23.65 -4.41
N ARG A 48 -23.35 -22.75 -4.75
CA ARG A 48 -21.96 -23.09 -5.08
C ARG A 48 -21.00 -22.19 -4.32
N ASP A 49 -19.97 -22.78 -3.74
CA ASP A 49 -18.93 -22.04 -3.03
C ASP A 49 -18.04 -21.25 -3.99
N ALA A 50 -17.57 -20.10 -3.53
CA ALA A 50 -16.91 -19.08 -4.32
C ALA A 50 -15.82 -18.35 -3.49
N PHE A 51 -14.97 -19.11 -2.82
CA PHE A 51 -13.84 -18.60 -2.05
C PHE A 51 -12.68 -18.30 -3.00
N THR A 52 -12.59 -17.09 -3.53
CA THR A 52 -11.52 -16.72 -4.47
C THR A 52 -10.92 -15.36 -4.13
N ASN A 53 -9.63 -15.20 -4.41
CA ASN A 53 -8.96 -13.90 -4.33
C ASN A 53 -9.15 -13.16 -5.65
N MET A 54 -9.59 -11.90 -5.59
CA MET A 54 -9.87 -11.10 -6.77
C MET A 54 -8.91 -9.92 -6.86
N LEU A 55 -8.34 -9.72 -8.04
CA LEU A 55 -7.57 -8.54 -8.42
C LEU A 55 -8.39 -7.74 -9.42
N PHE A 56 -8.72 -6.49 -9.08
CA PHE A 56 -9.41 -5.56 -9.97
C PHE A 56 -8.41 -4.59 -10.56
N LEU A 57 -8.39 -4.51 -11.89
CA LEU A 57 -7.59 -3.59 -12.68
C LEU A 57 -8.57 -2.80 -13.54
N GLY A 58 -8.57 -1.49 -13.41
CA GLY A 58 -9.50 -0.64 -14.13
C GLY A 58 -8.97 0.77 -14.25
N ASN A 59 -9.64 1.51 -15.12
CA ASN A 59 -9.30 2.90 -15.38
C ASN A 59 -10.19 3.81 -14.52
N PRO A 60 -9.71 5.00 -14.14
CA PRO A 60 -10.55 5.99 -13.50
C PRO A 60 -11.73 6.39 -14.42
N PRO A 61 -12.79 7.01 -13.87
CA PRO A 61 -13.90 7.52 -14.69
C PRO A 61 -13.42 8.46 -15.79
N HIS A 62 -14.13 8.50 -16.92
CA HIS A 62 -13.73 9.32 -18.07
C HIS A 62 -13.62 10.83 -17.79
N TYR A 63 -14.30 11.32 -16.75
CA TYR A 63 -14.25 12.72 -16.33
C TYR A 63 -13.12 13.02 -15.35
N PHE A 64 -12.45 12.00 -14.82
CA PHE A 64 -11.40 12.17 -13.84
C PHE A 64 -10.19 12.86 -14.46
N ASP A 65 -9.64 13.82 -13.73
CA ASP A 65 -8.48 14.61 -14.09
C ASP A 65 -7.68 14.90 -12.82
N GLU A 66 -6.38 14.59 -12.84
CA GLU A 66 -5.49 14.69 -11.67
C GLU A 66 -5.37 16.10 -11.13
N GLU A 67 -5.46 17.12 -12.00
CA GLU A 67 -5.31 18.51 -11.59
C GLU A 67 -6.54 19.04 -10.84
N ASN A 68 -7.70 18.42 -11.06
CA ASN A 68 -9.00 18.99 -10.70
C ASN A 68 -9.83 18.10 -9.75
N HIS A 69 -9.42 16.85 -9.50
CA HIS A 69 -10.19 15.88 -8.71
C HIS A 69 -9.32 15.17 -7.66
N ASP A 70 -9.89 14.92 -6.48
CA ASP A 70 -9.26 14.08 -5.45
C ASP A 70 -9.06 12.66 -6.02
N LYS A 71 -7.88 12.05 -5.80
CA LYS A 71 -7.59 10.66 -6.19
C LYS A 71 -8.66 9.66 -5.73
N ARG A 72 -9.40 9.94 -4.66
CA ARG A 72 -10.55 9.11 -4.24
C ARG A 72 -11.67 9.04 -5.27
N GLU A 73 -11.81 10.06 -6.11
CA GLU A 73 -12.81 10.07 -7.19
C GLU A 73 -12.51 9.00 -8.25
N MET A 74 -11.28 8.49 -8.32
CA MET A 74 -10.98 7.30 -9.13
C MET A 74 -11.82 6.08 -8.70
N LEU A 75 -12.19 5.99 -7.42
CA LEU A 75 -13.02 4.89 -6.92
C LEU A 75 -14.45 4.96 -7.44
N ALA A 76 -14.90 6.12 -7.95
CA ALA A 76 -16.21 6.23 -8.59
C ALA A 76 -16.33 5.38 -9.87
N ALA A 77 -15.23 4.78 -10.35
CA ALA A 77 -15.22 3.73 -11.37
C ALA A 77 -16.08 2.50 -11.00
N PHE A 78 -16.35 2.30 -9.70
CA PHE A 78 -17.25 1.26 -9.19
C PHE A 78 -18.74 1.66 -9.17
N GLY A 79 -19.08 2.87 -9.64
CA GLY A 79 -20.45 3.36 -9.74
C GLY A 79 -21.16 3.44 -8.38
N GLU A 80 -22.44 3.08 -8.35
CA GLU A 80 -23.28 3.17 -7.14
C GLU A 80 -22.80 2.30 -5.96
N TYR A 81 -21.98 1.27 -6.24
CA TYR A 81 -21.47 0.34 -5.23
C TYR A 81 -20.09 0.71 -4.67
N THR A 82 -19.54 1.86 -5.07
CA THR A 82 -18.19 2.32 -4.69
C THR A 82 -17.92 2.16 -3.20
N TYR A 83 -18.79 2.69 -2.33
CA TYR A 83 -18.59 2.63 -0.88
C TYR A 83 -18.60 1.20 -0.32
N GLN A 84 -19.52 0.37 -0.81
CA GLN A 84 -19.65 -1.02 -0.38
C GLN A 84 -18.44 -1.84 -0.82
N ILE A 85 -17.91 -1.57 -2.01
CA ILE A 85 -16.74 -2.24 -2.58
C ILE A 85 -15.47 -1.84 -1.84
N VAL A 86 -15.25 -0.55 -1.62
CA VAL A 86 -14.08 -0.02 -0.90
C VAL A 86 -13.96 -0.62 0.50
N SER A 87 -15.10 -0.83 1.18
CA SER A 87 -15.13 -1.52 2.48
C SER A 87 -14.70 -2.99 2.44
N ARG A 88 -14.78 -3.66 1.27
CA ARG A 88 -14.48 -5.09 1.06
C ARG A 88 -13.14 -5.35 0.36
N LEU A 89 -12.49 -4.32 -0.17
CA LEU A 89 -11.17 -4.44 -0.80
C LEU A 89 -10.08 -4.32 0.25
N THR A 90 -9.22 -5.33 0.38
CA THR A 90 -8.14 -5.33 1.39
C THR A 90 -7.08 -4.26 1.13
N LEU A 91 -6.65 -4.11 -0.12
CA LEU A 91 -5.68 -3.10 -0.55
C LEU A 91 -6.21 -2.44 -1.82
N ILE A 92 -6.08 -1.12 -1.88
CA ILE A 92 -6.47 -0.29 -3.01
C ILE A 92 -5.26 0.55 -3.40
N PHE A 93 -4.92 0.54 -4.68
CA PHE A 93 -3.83 1.34 -5.23
C PHE A 93 -4.38 2.20 -6.36
N THR A 94 -4.28 3.51 -6.21
CA THR A 94 -4.72 4.53 -7.19
C THR A 94 -3.53 5.20 -7.89
N GLU A 95 -2.41 4.48 -8.05
CA GLU A 95 -1.23 4.99 -8.75
C GLU A 95 -1.45 5.00 -10.28
N MET A 96 -1.25 6.17 -10.87
CA MET A 96 -1.32 6.40 -12.32
C MET A 96 0.05 6.16 -12.95
N SER A 97 0.25 4.95 -13.46
CA SER A 97 1.41 4.54 -14.25
C SER A 97 2.78 4.66 -13.54
N LEU A 98 3.80 4.07 -14.15
CA LEU A 98 5.19 4.32 -13.80
C LEU A 98 5.54 5.76 -14.22
N ALA A 99 5.19 6.75 -13.40
CA ALA A 99 5.42 8.17 -13.68
C ALA A 99 6.86 8.60 -13.32
N GLY A 100 7.87 7.89 -13.83
CA GLY A 100 9.26 8.33 -13.78
C GLY A 100 9.66 8.94 -15.12
N GLU A 101 10.50 9.99 -15.12
CA GLU A 101 11.03 10.60 -16.35
C GLU A 101 11.70 9.57 -17.29
N ASP A 102 12.20 8.45 -16.73
CA ASP A 102 12.85 7.36 -17.45
C ASP A 102 11.99 6.10 -17.68
N ALA A 103 10.74 6.08 -17.19
CA ALA A 103 9.91 4.87 -17.23
C ALA A 103 9.54 4.46 -18.65
N GLU A 104 9.15 5.41 -19.50
CA GLU A 104 8.82 5.16 -20.90
C GLU A 104 10.02 4.58 -21.66
N LYS A 105 11.22 5.13 -21.40
CA LYS A 105 12.47 4.64 -21.98
C LYS A 105 12.80 3.23 -21.49
N HIS A 106 12.62 2.94 -20.20
CA HIS A 106 12.81 1.59 -19.66
C HIS A 106 11.84 0.57 -20.25
N ILE A 107 10.54 0.92 -20.34
CA ILE A 107 9.53 0.04 -20.93
C ILE A 107 9.87 -0.26 -22.39
N ARG A 108 10.19 0.77 -23.18
CA ARG A 108 10.59 0.61 -24.58
C ARG A 108 11.85 -0.24 -24.72
N ASN A 109 12.83 -0.05 -23.84
CA ASN A 109 14.06 -0.84 -23.85
C ASN A 109 13.77 -2.32 -23.56
N ILE A 110 12.94 -2.63 -22.56
CA ILE A 110 12.52 -4.01 -22.25
C ILE A 110 11.76 -4.62 -23.44
N MET A 111 10.84 -3.89 -24.06
CA MET A 111 10.12 -4.36 -25.26
C MET A 111 11.06 -4.65 -26.43
N LEU A 112 12.09 -3.81 -26.63
CA LEU A 112 13.12 -4.03 -27.65
C LEU A 112 13.98 -5.25 -27.33
N MET A 113 14.41 -5.41 -26.07
CA MET A 113 15.16 -6.59 -25.62
C MET A 113 14.37 -7.89 -25.83
N ASP A 114 13.05 -7.86 -25.58
CA ASP A 114 12.15 -9.00 -25.82
C ASP A 114 12.01 -9.29 -27.32
N ALA A 115 11.79 -8.25 -28.14
CA ALA A 115 11.71 -8.40 -29.59
C ALA A 115 13.01 -8.90 -30.23
N GLU A 116 14.17 -8.57 -29.65
CA GLU A 116 15.49 -9.05 -30.05
C GLU A 116 15.82 -10.45 -29.50
N GLY A 117 14.92 -11.05 -28.70
CA GLY A 117 15.10 -12.40 -28.16
C GLY A 117 16.14 -12.49 -27.05
N MET A 118 16.52 -11.38 -26.40
CA MET A 118 17.51 -11.39 -25.31
C MET A 118 17.05 -12.20 -24.09
N PHE A 119 15.74 -12.37 -23.89
CA PHE A 119 15.19 -13.24 -22.85
C PHE A 119 15.11 -14.72 -23.26
N ASP A 120 15.32 -15.03 -24.54
CA ASP A 120 15.34 -16.39 -25.09
C ASP A 120 16.75 -17.00 -25.15
N ASP A 121 17.79 -16.21 -24.90
CA ASP A 121 19.18 -16.66 -24.81
C ASP A 121 19.45 -17.46 -23.53
N GLY A 122 20.25 -18.53 -23.69
CA GLY A 122 20.33 -19.70 -22.81
C GLY A 122 20.33 -19.43 -21.30
N ASP A 123 21.29 -18.64 -20.80
CA ASP A 123 21.48 -18.44 -19.36
C ASP A 123 20.32 -17.68 -18.70
N THR A 124 19.76 -16.67 -19.38
CA THR A 124 18.63 -15.87 -18.87
C THR A 124 17.36 -16.70 -18.82
N LYS A 125 17.10 -17.48 -19.89
CA LYS A 125 15.95 -18.36 -19.98
C LYS A 125 16.00 -19.47 -18.93
N GLU A 126 17.16 -20.11 -18.75
CA GLU A 126 17.37 -21.15 -17.76
C GLU A 126 17.16 -20.60 -16.34
N ALA A 127 17.73 -19.43 -16.03
CA ALA A 127 17.48 -18.76 -14.75
C ALA A 127 15.99 -18.45 -14.53
N MET A 128 15.30 -17.93 -15.54
CA MET A 128 13.85 -17.67 -15.47
C MET A 128 13.05 -18.94 -15.21
N GLU A 129 13.37 -20.05 -15.89
CA GLU A 129 12.70 -21.34 -15.69
C GLU A 129 12.92 -21.88 -14.27
N ILE A 130 14.15 -21.81 -13.75
CA ILE A 130 14.48 -22.19 -12.38
C ILE A 130 13.66 -21.38 -11.39
N TRP A 131 13.65 -20.04 -11.51
CA TRP A 131 12.90 -19.19 -10.59
C TRP A 131 11.39 -19.42 -10.68
N ARG A 132 10.84 -19.59 -11.89
CA ARG A 132 9.40 -19.90 -12.08
C ARG A 132 9.02 -21.20 -11.40
N ASN A 133 9.83 -22.25 -11.53
CA ASN A 133 9.59 -23.54 -10.89
C ASN A 133 9.73 -23.42 -9.37
N PHE A 134 10.79 -22.77 -8.90
CA PHE A 134 11.00 -22.50 -7.48
C PHE A 134 9.81 -21.76 -6.86
N PHE A 135 9.40 -20.62 -7.42
CA PHE A 135 8.28 -19.86 -6.88
C PHE A 135 6.97 -20.65 -6.91
N ARG A 136 6.72 -21.44 -7.96
CA ARG A 136 5.52 -22.28 -8.04
C ARG A 136 5.49 -23.29 -6.89
N GLU A 137 6.57 -24.03 -6.68
CA GLU A 137 6.66 -25.04 -5.63
C GLU A 137 6.67 -24.43 -4.24
N TYR A 138 7.44 -23.35 -4.06
CA TYR A 138 7.55 -22.63 -2.80
C TYR A 138 6.20 -22.04 -2.39
N LEU A 139 5.52 -21.31 -3.28
CA LEU A 139 4.19 -20.75 -3.01
C LEU A 139 3.15 -21.83 -2.72
N ALA A 140 3.19 -22.96 -3.44
CA ALA A 140 2.33 -24.10 -3.15
C ALA A 140 2.59 -24.64 -1.74
N LYS A 141 3.87 -24.80 -1.36
CA LYS A 141 4.27 -25.27 -0.03
C LYS A 141 3.82 -24.34 1.09
N VAL A 142 4.07 -23.04 0.96
CA VAL A 142 3.76 -22.08 2.02
C VAL A 142 2.29 -21.69 2.11
N SER A 143 1.51 -21.86 1.03
CA SER A 143 0.09 -21.56 1.02
C SER A 143 -0.70 -22.33 2.10
N GLY A 144 -0.30 -23.57 2.37
CA GLY A 144 -0.90 -24.46 3.36
C GLY A 144 -0.52 -24.17 4.81
N LEU A 145 0.38 -23.21 5.08
CA LEU A 145 0.72 -22.81 6.46
C LEU A 145 -0.46 -22.07 7.11
N ASP A 146 -0.59 -22.19 8.43
CA ASP A 146 -1.57 -21.46 9.24
C ASP A 146 -0.88 -20.79 10.44
N PRO A 147 -0.09 -19.72 10.17
CA PRO A 147 0.72 -19.08 11.18
C PRO A 147 -0.15 -18.45 12.28
N LYS A 148 0.32 -18.56 13.52
CA LYS A 148 -0.40 -18.10 14.72
C LYS A 148 0.23 -16.84 15.32
N PHE A 149 -0.62 -15.93 15.81
CA PHE A 149 -0.18 -14.69 16.49
C PHE A 149 0.42 -14.95 17.89
N GLY A 150 -0.07 -15.98 18.60
CA GLY A 150 0.41 -16.28 19.95
C GLY A 150 0.34 -15.06 20.86
N LYS A 151 1.52 -14.61 21.36
CA LYS A 151 1.64 -13.47 22.28
C LYS A 151 1.57 -12.09 21.60
N LEU A 152 1.59 -12.01 20.27
CA LEU A 152 1.56 -10.73 19.53
C LEU A 152 0.15 -10.15 19.36
N MET A 153 -0.91 -10.83 19.81
CA MET A 153 -2.28 -10.34 19.67
C MET A 153 -2.48 -8.91 20.20
N PRO A 154 -1.96 -8.54 21.40
CA PRO A 154 -2.11 -7.16 21.89
C PRO A 154 -1.37 -6.13 21.02
N THR A 155 -0.23 -6.51 20.43
CA THR A 155 0.53 -5.65 19.53
C THR A 155 -0.18 -5.46 18.19
N LEU A 156 -0.83 -6.50 17.68
CA LEU A 156 -1.71 -6.42 16.51
C LEU A 156 -2.84 -5.42 16.75
N ASP A 157 -3.54 -5.54 17.88
CA ASP A 157 -4.65 -4.65 18.24
C ASP A 157 -4.19 -3.20 18.36
N SER A 158 -3.09 -2.97 19.09
CA SER A 158 -2.51 -1.64 19.23
C SER A 158 -2.10 -1.04 17.89
N THR A 159 -1.49 -1.83 17.01
CA THR A 159 -1.03 -1.38 15.69
C THR A 159 -2.21 -1.02 14.80
N PHE A 160 -3.26 -1.85 14.79
CA PHE A 160 -4.45 -1.57 13.99
C PHE A 160 -5.22 -0.35 14.51
N ASN A 161 -5.36 -0.21 15.83
CA ASN A 161 -6.03 0.95 16.42
C ASN A 161 -5.26 2.25 16.10
N GLU A 162 -3.93 2.22 16.19
CA GLU A 162 -3.09 3.37 15.79
C GLU A 162 -3.33 3.77 14.32
N MET A 163 -3.42 2.81 13.39
CA MET A 163 -3.75 3.09 11.99
C MET A 163 -5.17 3.62 11.83
N LYS A 164 -6.15 3.02 12.54
CA LYS A 164 -7.57 3.37 12.49
C LYS A 164 -7.83 4.79 12.99
N ASP A 165 -7.10 5.23 14.00
CA ASP A 165 -7.27 6.54 14.63
C ASP A 165 -6.75 7.69 13.76
N ARG A 166 -6.04 7.40 12.67
CA ARG A 166 -5.54 8.42 11.74
C ARG A 166 -6.66 9.05 10.91
N PRO A 167 -6.64 10.39 10.69
CA PRO A 167 -7.64 11.08 9.87
C PRO A 167 -7.78 10.51 8.45
N GLN A 168 -6.68 10.06 7.85
CA GLN A 168 -6.65 9.49 6.51
C GLN A 168 -7.44 8.17 6.45
N TYR A 169 -7.25 7.30 7.44
CA TYR A 169 -8.00 6.05 7.57
C TYR A 169 -9.49 6.34 7.79
N GLN A 170 -9.79 7.25 8.72
CA GLN A 170 -11.18 7.60 9.03
C GLN A 170 -11.91 8.15 7.80
N THR A 171 -11.22 8.97 7.02
CA THR A 171 -11.81 9.61 5.84
C THR A 171 -11.90 8.64 4.65
N ALA A 172 -10.92 7.75 4.48
CA ALA A 172 -10.92 6.76 3.38
C ALA A 172 -11.90 5.60 3.62
N PHE A 173 -12.03 5.11 4.86
CA PHE A 173 -12.76 3.87 5.16
C PHE A 173 -13.94 4.04 6.13
N LEU A 174 -13.92 5.04 7.03
CA LEU A 174 -14.93 5.19 8.10
C LEU A 174 -15.97 6.29 7.85
N SER A 175 -16.20 6.67 6.59
CA SER A 175 -17.12 7.76 6.21
C SER A 175 -18.58 7.60 6.70
N ARG A 176 -18.99 6.38 7.12
CA ARG A 176 -20.35 6.09 7.63
C ARG A 176 -20.43 5.28 8.93
N ALA A 177 -19.38 4.60 9.38
CA ALA A 177 -19.44 3.72 10.56
C ALA A 177 -18.13 3.75 11.36
N GLN A 178 -18.21 3.83 12.68
CA GLN A 178 -17.03 3.88 13.57
C GLN A 178 -16.34 2.52 13.79
N ASN A 179 -17.01 1.41 13.50
CA ASN A 179 -16.49 0.07 13.77
C ASN A 179 -16.23 -0.67 12.45
N ASP A 180 -14.98 -1.08 12.26
CA ASP A 180 -14.53 -1.75 11.04
C ASP A 180 -13.82 -3.07 11.36
N TYR A 181 -14.63 -4.05 11.77
CA TYR A 181 -14.17 -5.41 12.01
C TYR A 181 -13.72 -6.10 10.72
N ARG A 182 -14.19 -5.65 9.56
CA ARG A 182 -13.83 -6.23 8.27
C ARG A 182 -12.40 -5.86 7.90
N LYS A 183 -12.01 -4.59 7.99
CA LYS A 183 -10.62 -4.17 7.76
C LYS A 183 -9.66 -4.78 8.78
N TYR A 184 -10.10 -4.96 10.02
CA TYR A 184 -9.30 -5.67 11.02
C TYR A 184 -9.04 -7.13 10.60
N GLN A 185 -10.08 -7.84 10.12
CA GLN A 185 -9.93 -9.19 9.58
C GLN A 185 -9.04 -9.22 8.33
N GLU A 186 -9.18 -8.25 7.42
CA GLU A 186 -8.34 -8.09 6.24
C GLU A 186 -6.87 -7.86 6.61
N PHE A 187 -6.60 -7.03 7.63
CA PHE A 187 -5.27 -6.79 8.15
C PHE A 187 -4.66 -8.04 8.80
N ILE A 188 -5.44 -8.80 9.58
CA ILE A 188 -5.02 -10.10 10.11
C ILE A 188 -4.57 -11.04 8.98
N ASN A 189 -5.37 -11.12 7.92
CA ASN A 189 -5.08 -11.98 6.77
C ASN A 189 -3.82 -11.52 6.03
N LEU A 190 -3.58 -10.21 5.95
CA LEU A 190 -2.37 -9.64 5.36
C LEU A 190 -1.12 -10.01 6.17
N VAL A 191 -1.15 -9.86 7.50
CA VAL A 191 -0.04 -10.24 8.39
C VAL A 191 0.25 -11.74 8.27
N LYS A 192 -0.78 -12.57 8.28
CA LYS A 192 -0.63 -14.02 8.04
C LYS A 192 0.00 -14.29 6.68
N SER A 193 -0.35 -13.55 5.64
CA SER A 193 0.19 -13.73 4.29
C SER A 193 1.69 -13.45 4.23
N PHE A 194 2.19 -12.41 4.91
CA PHE A 194 3.63 -12.17 5.05
C PHE A 194 4.35 -13.30 5.79
N ALA A 195 3.77 -13.79 6.90
CA ALA A 195 4.33 -14.95 7.61
C ALA A 195 4.37 -16.21 6.74
N LYS A 196 3.35 -16.44 5.90
CA LYS A 196 3.36 -17.53 4.91
C LYS A 196 4.46 -17.33 3.88
N LEU A 197 4.60 -16.15 3.29
CA LEU A 197 5.65 -15.87 2.30
C LEU A 197 7.05 -16.11 2.85
N ASP A 198 7.26 -15.85 4.13
CA ASP A 198 8.51 -16.13 4.86
C ASP A 198 8.69 -17.62 5.23
N GLY A 199 7.68 -18.46 5.00
CA GLY A 199 7.70 -19.88 5.40
C GLY A 199 7.59 -20.10 6.92
N SER A 200 7.23 -19.04 7.66
CA SER A 200 7.16 -19.03 9.12
C SER A 200 5.88 -19.68 9.64
N ASP A 201 5.99 -20.51 10.68
CA ASP A 201 4.86 -21.13 11.39
C ASP A 201 4.25 -20.20 12.46
N ARG A 202 4.97 -19.12 12.78
CA ARG A 202 4.58 -18.12 13.78
C ARG A 202 4.73 -16.72 13.21
N ILE A 203 3.80 -15.86 13.61
CA ILE A 203 3.84 -14.46 13.22
C ILE A 203 4.88 -13.76 14.09
N THR A 204 5.71 -12.93 13.47
CA THR A 204 6.71 -12.09 14.12
C THR A 204 6.33 -10.62 14.00
N VAL A 205 7.03 -9.76 14.77
CA VAL A 205 6.89 -8.30 14.65
C VAL A 205 7.25 -7.83 13.23
N GLY A 206 8.22 -8.47 12.57
CA GLY A 206 8.61 -8.13 11.20
C GLY A 206 7.45 -8.28 10.21
N HIS A 207 6.70 -9.39 10.28
CA HIS A 207 5.53 -9.61 9.41
C HIS A 207 4.43 -8.58 9.66
N LEU A 208 4.24 -8.19 10.92
CA LEU A 208 3.28 -7.14 11.29
C LEU A 208 3.68 -5.77 10.72
N MET A 209 4.95 -5.41 10.79
CA MET A 209 5.46 -4.15 10.26
C MET A 209 5.40 -4.11 8.73
N GLN A 210 5.71 -5.19 8.04
CA GLN A 210 5.55 -5.30 6.58
C GLN A 210 4.08 -5.13 6.16
N ALA A 211 3.16 -5.79 6.86
CA ALA A 211 1.73 -5.65 6.62
C ALA A 211 1.25 -4.21 6.85
N ARG A 212 1.69 -3.59 7.96
CA ARG A 212 1.40 -2.18 8.26
C ARG A 212 1.90 -1.28 7.14
N GLN A 213 3.16 -1.41 6.74
CA GLN A 213 3.77 -0.58 5.70
C GLN A 213 3.01 -0.71 4.37
N LEU A 214 2.64 -1.92 3.96
CA LEU A 214 1.89 -2.13 2.72
C LEU A 214 0.47 -1.56 2.80
N PHE A 215 -0.19 -1.71 3.94
CA PHE A 215 -1.53 -1.18 4.17
C PHE A 215 -1.52 0.36 4.18
N GLU A 216 -0.55 0.96 4.87
CA GLU A 216 -0.32 2.40 4.90
C GLU A 216 0.06 2.92 3.50
N LYS A 217 0.88 2.20 2.74
CA LYS A 217 1.18 2.57 1.34
C LYS A 217 -0.07 2.55 0.48
N SER A 218 -0.94 1.55 0.65
CA SER A 218 -2.25 1.52 -0.04
C SER A 218 -3.09 2.75 0.31
N LEU A 219 -3.20 3.10 1.59
CA LEU A 219 -3.88 4.33 2.03
C LEU A 219 -3.26 5.60 1.43
N ALA A 220 -1.94 5.66 1.34
CA ALA A 220 -1.20 6.78 0.77
C ALA A 220 -1.66 7.12 -0.64
N THR A 221 -1.90 6.09 -1.46
CA THR A 221 -2.32 6.30 -2.84
C THR A 221 -3.69 6.99 -2.93
N LEU A 222 -4.52 6.82 -1.90
CA LEU A 222 -5.90 7.32 -1.82
C LEU A 222 -6.03 8.71 -1.17
N THR A 223 -5.00 9.27 -0.54
CA THR A 223 -5.10 10.56 0.15
C THR A 223 -3.86 11.39 -0.11
N GLU A 224 -4.02 12.56 -0.75
CA GLU A 224 -2.95 13.41 -1.30
C GLU A 224 -1.81 13.76 -0.32
N GLU A 225 -2.05 13.78 1.00
CA GLU A 225 -1.01 13.98 2.00
C GLU A 225 -0.64 12.68 2.71
N PHE A 226 0.30 11.95 2.13
CA PHE A 226 0.99 10.89 2.84
C PHE A 226 2.50 11.13 2.74
N PRO A 227 3.14 11.70 3.75
CA PRO A 227 4.58 11.87 3.75
C PRO A 227 5.22 10.50 4.03
N MET A 228 5.30 9.67 2.99
CA MET A 228 6.00 8.38 2.98
C MET A 228 7.41 8.52 3.57
N LYS A 229 8.05 9.67 3.32
CA LYS A 229 9.36 10.05 3.88
C LYS A 229 9.34 10.24 5.41
N ALA A 230 8.29 10.84 5.97
CA ALA A 230 8.16 11.01 7.42
C ALA A 230 7.91 9.65 8.11
N MET A 231 7.13 8.76 7.49
CA MET A 231 6.87 7.43 8.05
C MET A 231 8.05 6.46 7.93
N ALA A 232 8.80 6.48 6.82
CA ALA A 232 10.03 5.71 6.69
C ALA A 232 11.04 6.07 7.80
N ALA A 233 11.03 7.34 8.23
CA ALA A 233 11.90 7.87 9.27
C ALA A 233 11.33 7.78 10.71
N GLY A 234 10.08 7.35 10.92
CA GLY A 234 9.42 7.38 12.24
C GLY A 234 9.18 8.80 12.79
N VAL A 235 8.89 9.74 11.91
CA VAL A 235 8.76 11.18 12.18
C VAL A 235 7.37 11.69 11.85
N ASP A 236 6.93 12.72 12.58
CA ASP A 236 5.65 13.40 12.38
C ASP A 236 5.69 14.32 11.15
N THR A 237 4.54 14.49 10.48
CA THR A 237 4.38 15.31 9.28
C THR A 237 4.74 16.77 9.54
N GLU A 238 4.41 17.27 10.72
CA GLU A 238 4.77 18.60 11.18
C GLU A 238 6.28 18.84 11.13
N LEU A 239 7.09 17.85 11.56
CA LEU A 239 8.55 17.98 11.56
C LEU A 239 9.14 18.06 10.16
N LEU A 240 8.53 17.37 9.20
CA LEU A 240 8.96 17.39 7.80
C LEU A 240 8.61 18.73 7.14
N THR A 241 7.40 19.25 7.39
CA THR A 241 6.96 20.56 6.90
C THR A 241 7.85 21.68 7.40
N VAL A 242 8.13 21.72 8.71
CA VAL A 242 9.00 22.77 9.27
C VAL A 242 10.45 22.63 8.79
N TYR A 243 10.93 21.41 8.52
CA TYR A 243 12.25 21.17 7.92
C TYR A 243 12.35 21.70 6.48
N GLU A 244 11.36 21.43 5.64
CA GLU A 244 11.34 21.94 4.25
C GLU A 244 11.20 23.47 4.22
N ILE A 245 10.43 24.07 5.14
CA ILE A 245 10.36 25.54 5.30
C ILE A 245 11.74 26.11 5.64
N ALA A 246 12.47 25.46 6.56
CA ALA A 246 13.83 25.89 6.89
C ALA A 246 14.78 25.73 5.69
N LYS A 247 14.71 24.59 4.98
CA LYS A 247 15.53 24.31 3.81
C LYS A 247 15.33 25.33 2.68
N ALA A 248 14.10 25.81 2.49
CA ALA A 248 13.76 26.79 1.48
C ALA A 248 14.26 28.21 1.80
N ASP A 249 14.45 28.56 3.08
CA ASP A 249 14.92 29.89 3.50
C ASP A 249 16.44 30.03 3.37
N ARG A 250 17.22 29.19 4.06
CA ARG A 250 18.70 29.20 3.97
C ARG A 250 19.31 27.91 4.50
N ILE A 251 20.56 27.66 4.11
CA ILE A 251 21.28 26.43 4.51
C ILE A 251 21.89 26.55 5.91
N ILE A 252 22.34 27.74 6.33
CA ILE A 252 23.05 27.93 7.61
C ILE A 252 22.32 28.95 8.49
N TYR A 253 22.11 28.57 9.75
CA TYR A 253 21.49 29.37 10.80
C TYR A 253 22.48 29.62 11.93
N ASN A 254 22.68 30.89 12.30
CA ASN A 254 23.66 31.27 13.32
C ASN A 254 23.29 30.79 14.72
N THR A 255 21.99 30.65 15.01
CA THR A 255 21.51 30.17 16.31
C THR A 255 20.26 29.30 16.17
N LYS A 256 20.02 28.44 17.16
CA LYS A 256 18.74 27.71 17.31
C LYS A 256 17.54 28.65 17.34
N ALA A 257 17.68 29.86 17.90
CA ALA A 257 16.58 30.81 17.99
C ALA A 257 16.18 31.36 16.61
N ASP A 258 17.16 31.55 15.72
CA ASP A 258 16.90 32.02 14.35
C ASP A 258 16.15 30.98 13.53
N LEU A 259 16.53 29.69 13.65
CA LEU A 259 15.83 28.58 13.01
C LEU A 259 14.38 28.50 13.48
N LYS A 260 14.14 28.53 14.80
CA LYS A 260 12.78 28.50 15.37
C LYS A 260 11.89 29.64 14.87
N LYS A 261 12.45 30.84 14.73
CA LYS A 261 11.70 32.03 14.32
C LYS A 261 11.15 31.91 12.90
N ILE A 262 11.82 31.13 12.05
CA ILE A 262 11.51 31.01 10.62
C ILE A 262 10.67 29.77 10.34
N SER A 263 11.07 28.62 10.89
CA SER A 263 10.37 27.36 10.65
C SER A 263 9.24 27.07 11.64
N GLY A 264 9.18 27.77 12.77
CA GLY A 264 8.23 27.47 13.85
C GLY A 264 8.61 26.24 14.70
N MET A 265 9.78 25.65 14.47
CA MET A 265 10.20 24.42 15.17
C MET A 265 10.27 24.59 16.70
N SER A 266 9.94 23.51 17.43
CA SER A 266 10.23 23.37 18.85
C SER A 266 11.71 23.01 19.10
N SER A 267 12.20 23.18 20.33
CA SER A 267 13.55 22.71 20.70
C SER A 267 13.72 21.20 20.50
N GLU A 268 12.66 20.44 20.76
CA GLU A 268 12.67 18.98 20.68
C GLU A 268 12.73 18.52 19.23
N GLN A 269 11.99 19.18 18.34
CA GLN A 269 12.03 18.97 16.90
C GLN A 269 13.42 19.23 16.31
N ILE A 270 14.07 20.32 16.68
CA ILE A 270 15.46 20.63 16.25
C ILE A 270 16.43 19.56 16.74
N ASN A 271 16.33 19.14 18.01
CA ASN A 271 17.22 18.11 18.54
C ASN A 271 16.98 16.75 17.87
N LYS A 272 15.73 16.43 17.52
CA LYS A 272 15.38 15.22 16.76
C LYS A 272 16.02 15.25 15.36
N LEU A 273 15.94 16.37 14.65
CA LEU A 273 16.58 16.53 13.34
C LEU A 273 18.12 16.44 13.40
N ILE A 274 18.75 16.98 14.45
CA ILE A 274 20.19 16.81 14.69
C ILE A 274 20.53 15.33 14.92
N SER A 275 19.74 14.63 15.76
CA SER A 275 19.98 13.21 16.05
C SER A 275 19.80 12.29 14.84
N MET A 276 19.03 12.72 13.85
CA MET A 276 18.82 12.00 12.60
C MET A 276 19.88 12.31 11.53
N GLY A 277 20.77 13.28 11.77
CA GLY A 277 21.74 13.73 10.77
C GLY A 277 21.12 14.61 9.68
N ALA A 278 19.95 15.22 9.94
CA ALA A 278 19.31 16.18 9.03
C ALA A 278 19.83 17.61 9.24
N LEU A 279 20.31 17.89 10.45
CA LEU A 279 20.96 19.15 10.83
C LEU A 279 22.33 18.88 11.43
N ASP A 280 23.35 19.56 10.92
CA ASP A 280 24.69 19.55 11.51
C ASP A 280 24.83 20.67 12.54
N SER A 281 25.21 20.31 13.77
CA SER A 281 25.52 21.27 14.82
C SER A 281 27.00 21.59 14.80
N MET A 282 27.33 22.84 14.50
CA MET A 282 28.71 23.34 14.50
C MET A 282 29.16 23.69 15.93
N SER A 283 30.47 23.72 16.14
CA SER A 283 31.08 24.02 17.45
C SER A 283 30.80 25.44 17.96
N ASP A 284 30.45 26.36 17.06
CA ASP A 284 30.10 27.75 17.36
C ASP A 284 28.61 27.95 17.72
N GLY A 285 27.82 26.87 17.72
CA GLY A 285 26.39 26.91 18.02
C GLY A 285 25.50 27.18 16.80
N SER A 286 26.08 27.33 15.61
CA SER A 286 25.34 27.40 14.35
C SER A 286 24.82 26.02 13.91
N LEU A 287 23.75 26.03 13.11
CA LEU A 287 23.11 24.84 12.57
C LEU A 287 23.11 24.91 11.04
N ALA A 288 23.52 23.83 10.38
CA ALA A 288 23.48 23.70 8.93
C ALA A 288 22.47 22.62 8.52
N ILE A 289 21.68 22.90 7.49
CA ILE A 289 20.78 21.92 6.86
C ILE A 289 21.59 21.04 5.92
N ARG A 290 21.53 19.72 6.10
CA ARG A 290 22.14 18.76 5.18
C ARG A 290 21.26 18.60 3.94
N LEU A 291 21.79 19.01 2.78
CA LEU A 291 21.06 18.97 1.51
C LEU A 291 20.96 17.57 0.92
N ASP A 292 21.91 16.70 1.27
CA ASP A 292 22.02 15.30 0.93
C ASP A 292 21.32 14.37 1.93
N PHE A 293 20.67 14.93 2.96
CA PHE A 293 19.94 14.15 3.94
C PHE A 293 18.79 13.38 3.29
N ASP A 294 18.88 12.06 3.39
CA ASP A 294 17.82 11.13 3.00
C ASP A 294 17.05 10.64 4.23
N TRP A 295 15.74 10.81 4.18
CA TRP A 295 14.80 10.36 5.21
C TRP A 295 14.71 8.83 5.30
N GLU A 296 15.09 8.09 4.24
CA GLU A 296 15.06 6.62 4.21
C GLU A 296 16.35 5.96 4.76
N GLY A 297 17.48 6.67 4.72
CA GLY A 297 18.81 6.13 5.09
C GLY A 297 19.47 6.78 6.30
N GLY A 298 19.01 7.96 6.72
CA GLY A 298 19.73 8.81 7.67
C GLY A 298 20.98 9.43 7.02
N GLY A 299 21.37 10.62 7.47
CA GLY A 299 22.62 11.23 6.99
C GLY A 299 23.81 10.50 7.60
N ASN A 300 24.66 9.87 6.78
CA ASN A 300 25.95 9.35 7.26
C ASN A 300 26.77 10.53 7.81
N ASN A 301 27.07 10.52 9.10
CA ASN A 301 28.08 11.40 9.67
C ASN A 301 29.44 10.76 9.44
N ASP A 302 29.96 10.89 8.22
CA ASP A 302 31.41 10.88 7.98
C ASP A 302 31.97 12.30 8.12
#